data_AF-M4RK21-F1
#
_entry.id   AF-M4RK21-F1
#
_cell.length_a   1.000
_cell.length_b   1.000
_cell.length_c   1.000
_cell.angle_alpha   90.00
_cell.angle_beta   90.00
_cell.angle_gamma   90.00
#
_symmetry.space_group_name_H-M   'P 1'
#
loop_
_entity.id
_entity.type
_entity.pdbx_description
1 polymer ?
#
loop_
_entity_poly.entity_id
_entity_poly.type
_entity_poly.pdbx_seq_one_letter_code
_entity_poly.pdbx_strand_id
1 'polypeptide(L)'
;MFNPTFEGTPQGGIISPTLLVLTLTGLEQAVKAATSSKDKVNIIVYADDFIITGASREILESKVKPAVISFLKLRGLTLSEEKTHLTHVNDGFNFLGFNVRKYDGKLLIKPAKENVKLFLDKLRNTIKNSRQCNDGSIIRQLNLKIRGCSNYYLHVSLNALFLK
;
A
#
# COMPACT_ATOMS: atom_id res chain seq x y z
N MET A 1 31.50 1.73 7.55
CA MET A 1 31.82 1.02 6.29
C MET A 1 30.76 1.45 5.28
N PHE A 2 31.08 2.42 4.42
CA PHE A 2 30.16 2.94 3.40
C PHE A 2 30.16 1.95 2.23
N ASN A 3 28.99 1.40 1.91
CA ASN A 3 28.81 0.62 0.68
C ASN A 3 28.44 1.60 -0.45
N PRO A 4 29.26 1.75 -1.50
CA PRO A 4 28.88 2.56 -2.65
C PRO A 4 27.79 1.80 -3.44
N THR A 5 26.54 2.22 -3.32
CA THR A 5 25.47 1.79 -4.21
C THR A 5 25.54 2.58 -5.51
N PHE A 6 25.93 1.91 -6.60
CA PHE A 6 25.98 2.46 -7.95
C PHE A 6 24.57 2.57 -8.61
N GLU A 7 23.58 1.90 -8.04
CA GLU A 7 22.16 2.02 -8.39
C GLU A 7 21.32 2.03 -7.10
N GLY A 8 20.32 2.92 -7.08
CA GLY A 8 19.48 3.19 -5.91
C GLY A 8 19.78 4.54 -5.26
N THR A 9 18.72 5.30 -4.98
CA THR A 9 18.83 6.49 -4.15
C THR A 9 19.10 6.07 -2.70
N PRO A 10 19.91 6.82 -1.92
CA PRO A 10 20.06 6.56 -0.50
C PRO A 10 18.67 6.53 0.16
N GLN A 11 18.28 5.40 0.75
CA GLN A 11 17.02 5.28 1.47
C GLN A 11 16.99 6.35 2.58
N GLY A 12 16.17 7.38 2.38
CA GLY A 12 16.10 8.54 3.27
C GLY A 12 16.35 9.91 2.61
N GLY A 13 16.71 9.95 1.33
CA GLY A 13 16.70 11.21 0.58
C GLY A 13 15.27 11.72 0.39
N ILE A 14 14.96 12.94 0.87
CA ILE A 14 13.65 13.61 0.72
C ILE A 14 13.19 13.65 -0.75
N ILE A 15 14.12 13.54 -1.70
CA ILE A 15 13.91 13.60 -3.16
C ILE A 15 13.62 12.21 -3.78
N SER A 16 13.85 11.11 -3.06
CA SER A 16 13.62 9.75 -3.56
C SER A 16 12.16 9.49 -3.96
N PRO A 17 11.13 9.90 -3.18
CA PRO A 17 9.74 9.71 -3.57
C PRO A 17 9.36 10.50 -4.83
N THR A 18 9.87 11.73 -4.97
CA THR A 18 9.59 12.57 -6.14
C THR A 18 10.27 12.04 -7.39
N LEU A 19 11.52 11.57 -7.30
CA LEU A 19 12.19 10.92 -8.42
C LEU A 19 11.46 9.66 -8.86
N LEU A 20 10.98 8.85 -7.92
CA LEU A 20 10.28 7.61 -8.25
C LEU A 20 8.90 7.86 -8.86
N VAL A 21 8.16 8.86 -8.37
CA VAL A 21 6.93 9.31 -9.04
C VAL A 21 7.22 9.81 -10.46
N LEU A 22 8.33 10.52 -10.66
CA LEU A 22 8.74 11.04 -11.97
C LEU A 22 9.18 9.90 -12.92
N THR A 23 9.87 8.87 -12.42
CA THR A 23 10.22 7.70 -13.23
C THR A 23 9.00 6.86 -13.59
N LEU A 24 8.02 6.75 -12.69
CA LEU A 24 6.75 6.06 -12.95
C LEU A 24 5.77 6.88 -13.79
N THR A 25 6.06 8.16 -14.03
CA THR A 25 5.28 9.00 -14.94
C THR A 25 5.32 8.38 -16.34
N GLY A 26 4.14 8.09 -16.89
CA GLY A 26 3.99 7.42 -18.20
C GLY A 26 3.74 5.91 -18.11
N LEU A 27 3.80 5.28 -16.93
CA LEU A 27 3.42 3.87 -16.76
C LEU A 27 1.97 3.64 -17.22
N GLU A 28 1.08 4.57 -16.87
CA GLU A 28 -0.32 4.50 -17.26
C GLU A 28 -0.51 4.51 -18.78
N GLN A 29 0.22 5.39 -19.48
CA GLN A 29 0.19 5.47 -20.94
C GLN A 29 0.76 4.21 -21.59
N ALA A 30 1.88 3.67 -21.07
CA ALA A 30 2.50 2.47 -21.59
C ALA A 30 1.56 1.25 -21.49
N VAL A 31 0.88 1.09 -20.35
CA VAL A 31 -0.10 0.01 -20.17
C VAL A 31 -1.37 0.25 -20.99
N LYS A 32 -1.86 1.49 -21.08
CA LYS A 32 -3.00 1.83 -21.94
C LYS A 32 -2.72 1.61 -23.42
N ALA A 33 -1.48 1.81 -23.88
CA ALA A 33 -1.09 1.53 -25.26
C ALA A 33 -1.11 0.02 -25.59
N ALA A 34 -0.82 -0.83 -24.61
CA ALA A 34 -0.84 -2.28 -24.75
C ALA A 34 -2.25 -2.90 -24.56
N THR A 35 -3.24 -2.10 -24.16
CA THR A 35 -4.58 -2.59 -23.79
C THR A 35 -5.67 -1.81 -24.55
N SER A 36 -6.87 -2.36 -24.63
CA SER A 36 -8.02 -1.69 -25.24
C SER A 36 -8.94 -1.09 -24.18
N SER A 37 -9.74 -0.08 -24.54
CA SER A 37 -10.73 0.51 -23.62
C SER A 37 -11.73 -0.52 -23.07
N LYS A 38 -11.95 -1.63 -23.78
CA LYS A 38 -12.78 -2.77 -23.35
C LYS A 38 -12.18 -3.56 -22.17
N ASP A 39 -10.86 -3.51 -22.00
CA ASP A 39 -10.12 -4.27 -20.99
C ASP A 39 -10.25 -3.64 -19.58
N LYS A 40 -10.87 -2.44 -19.48
CA LYS A 40 -11.16 -1.68 -18.24
C LYS A 40 -9.96 -1.58 -17.30
N VAL A 41 -8.79 -1.26 -17.85
CA VAL A 41 -7.55 -1.19 -17.10
C VAL A 41 -7.41 0.16 -16.41
N ASN A 42 -7.26 0.16 -15.08
CA ASN A 42 -6.96 1.37 -14.30
C ASN A 42 -5.73 1.13 -13.44
N ILE A 43 -4.89 2.16 -13.35
CA ILE A 43 -3.63 2.12 -12.60
C ILE A 43 -3.69 3.16 -11.49
N ILE A 44 -3.29 2.73 -10.29
CA ILE A 44 -3.15 3.58 -9.12
C ILE A 44 -1.71 3.45 -8.65
N VAL A 45 -0.97 4.55 -8.59
CA VAL A 45 0.43 4.57 -8.15
C VAL A 45 0.54 5.40 -6.86
N TYR A 46 1.23 4.86 -5.87
CA TYR A 46 1.56 5.54 -4.62
C TYR A 46 3.01 5.26 -4.23
N ALA A 47 3.88 6.25 -4.41
CA ALA A 47 5.32 6.09 -4.26
C ALA A 47 5.81 4.84 -5.04
N ASP A 48 6.41 3.87 -4.35
CA ASP A 48 6.93 2.61 -4.89
C ASP A 48 5.87 1.51 -5.08
N ASP A 49 4.69 1.66 -4.45
CA ASP A 49 3.60 0.70 -4.55
C ASP A 49 2.59 1.11 -5.63
N PHE A 50 2.14 0.17 -6.45
CA PHE A 50 1.08 0.42 -7.42
C PHE A 50 0.12 -0.74 -7.55
N ILE A 51 -1.12 -0.44 -7.93
CA ILE A 51 -2.17 -1.40 -8.25
C ILE A 51 -2.58 -1.22 -9.69
N ILE A 52 -2.76 -2.34 -10.38
CA ILE A 52 -3.37 -2.36 -11.71
C ILE A 52 -4.61 -3.23 -11.66
N THR A 53 -5.74 -2.64 -12.03
CA THR A 53 -7.03 -3.35 -12.17
C THR A 53 -7.27 -3.66 -13.63
N GLY A 54 -8.03 -4.70 -13.92
CA GLY A 54 -8.41 -5.08 -15.28
C GLY A 54 -9.64 -5.99 -15.29
N ALA A 55 -10.25 -6.16 -16.46
CA ALA A 55 -11.48 -6.93 -16.61
C ALA A 55 -11.31 -8.44 -16.36
N SER A 56 -10.13 -9.00 -16.67
CA SER A 56 -9.84 -10.41 -16.44
C SER A 56 -8.39 -10.63 -16.02
N ARG A 57 -8.15 -11.75 -15.34
CA ARG A 57 -6.81 -12.20 -14.94
C ARG A 57 -5.91 -12.44 -16.15
N GLU A 58 -6.46 -13.04 -17.21
CA GLU A 58 -5.73 -13.33 -18.44
C GLU A 58 -5.18 -12.07 -19.10
N ILE A 59 -5.95 -10.97 -19.12
CA ILE A 59 -5.49 -9.68 -19.66
C ILE A 59 -4.34 -9.13 -18.82
N LEU A 60 -4.46 -9.24 -17.49
CA LEU A 60 -3.42 -8.77 -16.58
C LEU A 60 -2.12 -9.55 -16.76
N GLU A 61 -2.19 -10.86 -16.98
CA GLU A 61 -1.02 -11.71 -17.16
C GLU A 61 -0.42 -11.63 -18.58
N SER A 62 -1.25 -11.60 -19.62
CA SER A 62 -0.79 -11.65 -21.02
C SER A 62 -0.40 -10.30 -21.61
N LYS A 63 -1.06 -9.20 -21.21
CA LYS A 63 -0.83 -7.86 -21.76
C LYS A 63 -0.17 -6.92 -20.76
N VAL A 64 -0.76 -6.81 -19.57
CA VAL A 64 -0.34 -5.79 -18.59
C VAL A 64 1.01 -6.14 -17.97
N LYS A 65 1.18 -7.35 -17.45
CA LYS A 65 2.43 -7.76 -16.79
C LYS A 65 3.65 -7.60 -17.72
N PRO A 66 3.64 -8.05 -19.00
CA PRO A 66 4.76 -7.82 -19.92
C PRO A 66 5.00 -6.35 -20.24
N ALA A 67 3.94 -5.54 -20.40
CA ALA A 67 4.08 -4.10 -20.64
C ALA A 67 4.74 -3.39 -19.45
N VAL A 68 4.36 -3.73 -18.22
CA VAL A 68 4.96 -3.18 -16.99
C VAL A 68 6.42 -3.60 -16.87
N ILE A 69 6.74 -4.89 -17.07
CA ILE A 69 8.12 -5.38 -17.03
C ILE A 69 8.99 -4.66 -18.06
N SER A 70 8.50 -4.50 -19.28
CA SER A 70 9.25 -3.82 -20.35
C SER A 70 9.48 -2.34 -20.02
N PHE A 71 8.47 -1.67 -19.48
CA PHE A 71 8.56 -0.26 -19.05
C PHE A 71 9.55 -0.04 -17.92
N LEU A 72 9.53 -0.93 -16.91
CA LEU A 72 10.45 -0.89 -15.77
C LEU A 72 11.88 -1.23 -16.17
N LYS A 73 12.07 -2.21 -17.05
CA LYS A 73 13.39 -2.63 -17.54
C LYS A 73 14.14 -1.49 -18.23
N LEU A 74 13.44 -0.66 -19.02
CA LEU A 74 14.01 0.54 -19.63
C LEU A 74 14.53 1.58 -18.62
N ARG A 75 14.04 1.51 -17.38
CA ARG A 75 14.38 2.42 -16.28
C ARG A 75 15.31 1.77 -15.25
N GLY A 76 15.85 0.57 -15.54
CA GLY A 76 16.71 -0.18 -14.62
C GLY A 76 15.96 -0.75 -13.41
N LEU A 77 14.64 -0.85 -13.46
CA LEU A 77 13.81 -1.38 -12.37
C LEU A 77 13.31 -2.78 -12.71
N THR A 78 13.18 -3.62 -11.69
CA THR A 78 12.62 -4.96 -11.79
C THR A 78 11.40 -5.12 -10.89
N LEU A 79 10.45 -5.93 -11.35
CA LEU A 79 9.27 -6.25 -10.57
C LEU A 79 9.64 -7.32 -9.52
N SER A 80 9.28 -7.12 -8.27
CA SER A 80 9.45 -8.15 -7.24
C SER A 80 8.35 -9.20 -7.37
N GLU A 81 8.71 -10.42 -7.78
CA GLU A 81 7.75 -11.51 -7.95
C GLU A 81 7.08 -11.90 -6.63
N GLU A 82 7.82 -11.84 -5.51
CA GLU A 82 7.31 -12.15 -4.17
C GLU A 82 6.23 -11.17 -3.70
N LYS A 83 6.33 -9.89 -4.09
CA LYS A 83 5.34 -8.86 -3.75
C LYS A 83 4.19 -8.79 -4.75
N THR A 84 4.37 -9.32 -5.96
CA THR A 84 3.39 -9.21 -7.03
C THR A 84 2.34 -10.31 -6.88
N HIS A 85 1.13 -9.91 -6.51
CA HIS A 85 0.03 -10.85 -6.31
C HIS A 85 -1.18 -10.51 -7.17
N LEU A 86 -1.61 -11.46 -8.02
CA LEU A 86 -2.85 -11.35 -8.77
C LEU A 86 -4.02 -11.88 -7.94
N THR A 87 -4.98 -11.02 -7.63
CA THR A 87 -6.18 -11.35 -6.85
C THR A 87 -7.45 -10.89 -7.53
N HIS A 88 -8.54 -11.59 -7.23
CA HIS A 88 -9.86 -11.10 -7.56
C HIS A 88 -10.35 -10.13 -6.47
N VAL A 89 -11.12 -9.12 -6.86
CA VAL A 89 -11.63 -8.09 -5.94
C VAL A 89 -12.54 -8.65 -4.84
N ASN A 90 -13.12 -9.83 -5.05
CA ASN A 90 -13.94 -10.53 -4.05
C ASN A 90 -13.11 -11.24 -2.98
N ASP A 91 -11.88 -11.65 -3.29
CA ASP A 91 -10.94 -12.22 -2.31
C ASP A 91 -10.30 -11.10 -1.50
N GLY A 92 -10.11 -9.96 -2.15
CA GLY A 92 -9.57 -8.73 -1.59
C GLY A 92 -8.05 -8.71 -1.60
N PHE A 93 -7.50 -7.53 -1.40
CA PHE A 93 -6.05 -7.30 -1.35
C PHE A 93 -5.70 -6.21 -0.34
N ASN A 94 -4.46 -6.22 0.14
CA ASN A 94 -3.95 -5.18 1.04
C ASN A 94 -3.19 -4.14 0.23
N PHE A 95 -3.46 -2.86 0.48
CA PHE A 95 -2.77 -1.73 -0.13
C PHE A 95 -2.70 -0.55 0.85
N LEU A 96 -1.50 0.00 1.05
CA LEU A 96 -1.25 1.12 1.98
C LEU A 96 -1.87 0.91 3.36
N GLY A 97 -1.86 -0.33 3.85
CA GLY A 97 -2.43 -0.65 5.16
C GLY A 97 -3.95 -0.77 5.23
N PHE A 98 -4.62 -0.75 4.09
CA PHE A 98 -6.05 -1.03 3.96
C PHE A 98 -6.26 -2.35 3.23
N ASN A 99 -7.22 -3.15 3.69
CA ASN A 99 -7.78 -4.27 2.96
C ASN A 99 -8.96 -3.76 2.11
N VAL A 100 -8.82 -3.87 0.80
CA VAL A 100 -9.87 -3.55 -0.17
C VAL A 100 -10.51 -4.85 -0.61
N ARG A 101 -11.81 -5.03 -0.33
CA ARG A 101 -12.53 -6.25 -0.70
C ARG A 101 -13.98 -5.96 -1.06
N LYS A 102 -14.48 -6.63 -2.09
CA LYS A 102 -15.88 -6.59 -2.48
C LYS A 102 -16.65 -7.74 -1.84
N TYR A 103 -17.70 -7.41 -1.10
CA TYR A 103 -18.62 -8.35 -0.45
C TYR A 103 -19.99 -8.16 -1.08
N ASP A 104 -20.54 -9.20 -1.70
CA ASP A 104 -21.91 -9.23 -2.24
C ASP A 104 -22.30 -7.97 -3.03
N GLY A 105 -21.42 -7.53 -3.93
CA GLY A 105 -21.64 -6.34 -4.75
C GLY A 105 -21.15 -5.02 -4.15
N LYS A 106 -20.91 -4.95 -2.84
CA LYS A 106 -20.45 -3.74 -2.12
C LYS A 106 -18.94 -3.76 -1.88
N LEU A 107 -18.26 -2.70 -2.31
CA LEU A 107 -16.84 -2.51 -2.00
C LEU A 107 -16.70 -2.00 -0.56
N LEU A 108 -16.04 -2.77 0.29
CA LEU A 108 -15.69 -2.36 1.65
C LEU A 108 -14.18 -2.25 1.76
N ILE A 109 -13.73 -1.04 2.12
CA ILE A 109 -12.36 -0.78 2.50
C ILE A 109 -12.32 -0.86 4.02
N LYS A 110 -11.36 -1.59 4.57
CA LYS A 110 -11.14 -1.74 6.01
C LYS A 110 -9.65 -1.63 6.32
N PRO A 111 -9.23 -1.27 7.52
CA PRO A 111 -7.84 -1.44 7.95
C PRO A 111 -7.38 -2.89 7.78
N ALA A 112 -6.16 -3.09 7.28
CA ALA A 112 -5.58 -4.43 7.18
C ALA A 112 -5.39 -5.02 8.59
N LYS A 113 -5.76 -6.30 8.77
CA LYS A 113 -5.72 -6.97 10.09
C LYS A 113 -4.33 -6.93 10.73
N GLU A 114 -3.29 -7.08 9.91
CA GLU A 114 -1.90 -7.02 10.34
C GLU A 114 -1.55 -5.65 10.92
N ASN A 115 -1.98 -4.56 10.28
CA ASN A 115 -1.74 -3.22 10.78
C ASN A 115 -2.50 -2.92 12.08
N VAL A 116 -3.74 -3.41 12.19
CA VAL A 116 -4.50 -3.31 13.44
C VAL A 116 -3.77 -4.07 14.56
N LYS A 117 -3.29 -5.28 14.29
CA LYS A 117 -2.52 -6.07 15.26
C LYS A 117 -1.23 -5.37 15.66
N LEU A 118 -0.45 -4.89 14.71
CA LEU A 118 0.78 -4.12 14.95
C LEU A 118 0.51 -2.86 15.79
N PHE A 119 -0.60 -2.17 15.54
CA PHE A 119 -1.02 -1.01 16.32
C PHE A 119 -1.36 -1.40 17.76
N LEU A 120 -2.17 -2.45 17.96
CA LEU A 120 -2.50 -2.97 19.30
C LEU A 120 -1.26 -3.45 20.05
N ASP A 121 -0.33 -4.13 19.39
CA ASP A 121 0.94 -4.57 19.98
C ASP A 121 1.81 -3.37 20.40
N LYS A 122 1.85 -2.31 19.58
CA LYS A 122 2.53 -1.05 19.96
C LYS A 122 1.90 -0.40 21.18
N LEU A 123 0.56 -0.37 21.29
CA LEU A 123 -0.12 0.13 22.48
C LEU A 123 0.21 -0.72 23.71
N ARG A 124 0.15 -2.04 23.57
CA ARG A 124 0.48 -2.99 24.65
C ARG A 124 1.93 -2.82 25.14
N ASN A 125 2.88 -2.67 24.22
CA ASN A 125 4.28 -2.44 24.56
C ASN A 125 4.49 -1.07 25.21
N THR A 126 3.75 -0.05 24.77
CA THR A 126 3.77 1.28 25.42
C THR A 126 3.37 1.16 26.88
N ILE A 127 2.24 0.47 27.16
CA ILE A 127 1.74 0.26 28.53
C ILE A 127 2.74 -0.55 29.37
N LYS A 128 3.33 -1.61 28.81
CA LYS A 128 4.32 -2.45 29.51
C LYS A 128 5.58 -1.67 29.88
N ASN A 129 6.05 -0.80 28.99
CA ASN A 129 7.28 -0.04 29.19
C ASN A 129 7.07 1.21 30.07
N SER A 130 5.83 1.69 30.18
CA SER A 130 5.48 2.84 31.02
C SER A 130 5.01 2.46 32.42
N ARG A 131 5.27 1.23 32.89
CA ARG A 131 4.85 0.72 34.22
C ARG A 131 5.38 1.53 35.42
N GLN A 132 6.40 2.35 35.22
CA GLN A 132 7.00 3.22 36.25
C GLN A 132 6.60 4.69 36.08
N CYS A 133 5.72 5.02 35.13
CA CYS A 133 5.31 6.39 34.84
C CYS A 133 3.98 6.75 35.52
N ASN A 134 3.76 8.04 35.76
CA ASN A 134 2.49 8.56 36.29
C ASN A 134 1.33 8.30 35.30
N ASP A 135 0.18 7.85 35.80
CA ASP A 135 -1.01 7.50 35.02
C ASP A 135 -1.42 8.57 34.01
N GLY A 136 -1.37 9.86 34.40
CA GLY A 136 -1.69 10.97 33.50
C GLY A 136 -0.78 11.08 32.27
N SER A 137 0.49 10.73 32.43
CA SER A 137 1.46 10.72 31.31
C SER A 137 1.20 9.57 30.33
N ILE A 138 0.76 8.42 30.84
CA ILE A 138 0.42 7.24 30.04
C ILE A 138 -0.84 7.51 29.24
N ILE A 139 -1.89 8.06 29.87
CA ILE A 139 -3.14 8.44 29.19
C ILE A 139 -2.87 9.41 28.05
N ARG A 140 -2.04 10.44 28.28
CA ARG A 140 -1.68 11.40 27.23
C ARG A 140 -0.95 10.74 26.06
N GLN A 141 0.02 9.86 26.32
CA GLN A 141 0.76 9.14 25.27
C GLN A 141 -0.15 8.22 24.46
N LEU A 142 -1.04 7.47 25.13
CA LEU A 142 -2.00 6.60 24.46
C LEU A 142 -2.98 7.41 23.60
N ASN A 143 -3.53 8.50 24.13
CA ASN A 143 -4.46 9.37 23.40
C ASN A 143 -3.82 9.95 22.13
N LEU A 144 -2.54 10.34 22.16
CA LEU A 144 -1.83 10.82 20.97
C LEU A 144 -1.71 9.73 19.90
N LYS A 145 -1.35 8.50 20.29
CA LYS A 145 -1.23 7.37 19.36
C LYS A 145 -2.59 6.95 18.78
N ILE A 146 -3.63 6.91 19.62
CA ILE A 146 -5.00 6.59 19.20
C ILE A 146 -5.53 7.66 18.25
N ARG A 147 -5.32 8.95 18.56
CA ARG A 147 -5.76 10.04 17.69
C ARG A 147 -5.06 10.02 16.33
N GLY A 148 -3.75 9.79 16.30
CA GLY A 148 -3.01 9.66 15.04
C GLY A 148 -3.50 8.49 14.19
N CYS A 149 -3.73 7.33 14.82
CA CYS A 149 -4.29 6.15 14.16
C CYS A 149 -5.72 6.41 13.65
N SER A 150 -6.56 7.02 14.46
CA SER A 150 -7.94 7.38 14.08
C SER A 150 -7.94 8.33 12.88
N ASN A 151 -7.09 9.36 12.87
CA ASN A 151 -6.95 10.27 11.72
C ASN A 151 -6.52 9.56 10.44
N TYR A 152 -5.65 8.56 10.53
CA TYR A 152 -5.21 7.80 9.36
C TYR A 152 -6.33 6.91 8.78
N TYR A 153 -7.15 6.30 9.65
CA TYR A 153 -8.23 5.41 9.23
C TYR A 153 -9.59 6.10 9.07
N LEU A 154 -9.71 7.38 9.43
CA LEU A 154 -10.96 8.17 9.54
C LEU A 154 -11.80 8.19 8.24
N HIS A 155 -11.14 8.09 7.09
CA HIS A 155 -11.79 8.07 5.77
C HIS A 155 -12.33 6.71 5.34
N VAL A 156 -12.15 5.67 6.17
CA VAL A 156 -12.54 4.30 5.86
C VAL A 156 -13.69 3.89 6.77
N SER A 157 -14.56 3.00 6.29
CA SER A 157 -15.74 2.48 7.00
C SER A 157 -15.36 1.87 8.36
N LEU A 158 -15.27 2.73 9.37
CA LEU A 158 -14.78 2.44 10.72
C LEU A 158 -15.88 1.89 11.63
N ASN A 159 -17.14 1.98 11.21
CA ASN A 159 -18.29 1.60 12.03
C ASN A 159 -18.26 0.13 12.48
N ALA A 160 -17.53 -0.75 11.78
CA ALA A 160 -17.44 -2.17 12.12
C ALA A 160 -16.24 -2.56 12.99
N LEU A 161 -15.24 -1.69 13.20
CA LEU A 161 -13.98 -2.06 13.86
C LEU A 161 -13.92 -1.67 15.34
N PHE A 162 -14.80 -0.76 15.78
CA PHE A 162 -14.84 -0.25 17.15
C PHE A 162 -16.02 -0.76 18.00
N LEU A 163 -16.90 -1.63 17.46
CA LEU A 163 -18.13 -2.10 18.12
C LEU A 163 -18.15 -3.61 18.44
N LYS A 164 -17.01 -4.21 18.80
CA LYS A 164 -17.00 -5.58 19.35
C LYS A 164 -16.09 -5.72 20.53
#